data_AF-W9CF44-F1
#
_entry.id   AF-W9CF44-F1
#
_cell.length_a   1.000
_cell.length_b   1.000
_cell.length_c   1.000
_cell.angle_alpha   90.00
_cell.angle_beta   90.00
_cell.angle_gamma   90.00
#
_symmetry.space_group_name_H-M   'P 1'
#
loop_
_entity.id
_entity.type
_entity.pdbx_description
1 polymer ?
#
loop_
_entity_poly.entity_id
_entity_poly.type
_entity_poly.pdbx_seq_one_letter_code
_entity_poly.pdbx_strand_id
1 'polypeptide(L)'
;MASWKVVLEPVDETKIEYTSFANARKYFAVDASGSTVGIRLISEHIFAEGIHEASLQKEKNTVTRWGSKCKDPTNWEQMFWAPDQGGTTPQWILRNRSSMDAIHNADIWFLLTDGEVPDSEVHTLAGLGQEMGVFDCATVFVIASHMKYAPNHANVSRKQEFQRQLISISARSGTSAHHIKQPTLVDLDTLLRAGVTSDEDRDLILADEALDALILACKSRGKINELRSFLLAHKIEQLTIKLKDVSGAADLIAQIANSDVSGETKTVLQSKLRDAHEANQRAYVTAQNDGQLQSIRDRNRRIDTALRTLSEAEKSGFSAEILSRRSNRARRAENVSADSSIDVSVLDLEAPGYRGECEVCCGDDEILSITLKVLSADAMAANTDNFALDFPLAAGRFEANMNVVSSQCICFQCALFGRPGYSIYGEKISAVIPTLEYTDSNKLYLHQQLYKALNAGLKTGVPAMGQLFSAILDCTLRRKVWAGAGIQEGSMDAEVRQRRNAMNWLLQSILTHLRVRETFAEPGQ
;
A
#
# COMPACT_ATOMS: atom_id res chain seq x y z
N MET A 1 23.62 -13.23 -20.50
CA MET A 1 22.92 -12.23 -19.66
C MET A 1 23.96 -11.22 -19.20
N ALA A 2 23.71 -9.92 -19.36
CA ALA A 2 24.62 -8.92 -18.80
C ALA A 2 24.56 -9.01 -17.26
N SER A 3 25.71 -9.15 -16.61
CA SER A 3 25.77 -9.17 -15.15
C SER A 3 25.50 -7.76 -14.62
N TRP A 4 24.28 -7.51 -14.16
CA TRP A 4 23.92 -6.29 -13.45
C TRP A 4 24.62 -6.18 -12.09
N LYS A 5 25.15 -7.30 -11.56
CA LYS A 5 26.06 -7.34 -10.43
C LYS A 5 27.44 -6.92 -10.90
N VAL A 6 27.90 -5.79 -10.39
CA VAL A 6 29.26 -5.30 -10.64
C VAL A 6 30.15 -5.84 -9.54
N VAL A 7 30.86 -6.92 -9.85
CA VAL A 7 32.00 -7.36 -9.03
C VAL A 7 33.13 -6.41 -9.38
N LEU A 8 33.43 -5.46 -8.48
CA LEU A 8 34.65 -4.70 -8.63
C LEU A 8 35.80 -5.69 -8.43
N GLU A 9 36.61 -5.89 -9.47
CA GLU A 9 37.96 -6.38 -9.24
C GLU A 9 38.59 -5.42 -8.20
N PRO A 10 39.34 -5.94 -7.21
CA PRO A 10 40.05 -5.09 -6.27
C PRO A 10 41.09 -4.30 -7.07
N VAL A 11 40.67 -3.18 -7.64
CA VAL A 11 41.55 -2.11 -8.11
C VAL A 11 42.36 -1.75 -6.88
N ASP A 12 43.69 -1.60 -7.02
CA ASP A 12 44.53 -1.00 -5.99
C ASP A 12 43.89 0.33 -5.60
N GLU A 13 43.05 0.28 -4.55
CA GLU A 13 42.41 1.43 -3.98
C GLU A 13 43.58 2.26 -3.48
N THR A 14 43.90 3.34 -4.21
CA THR A 14 44.57 4.48 -3.59
C THR A 14 43.73 4.79 -2.37
N LYS A 15 44.21 4.30 -1.23
CA LYS A 15 43.50 4.16 0.04
C LYS A 15 42.68 5.42 0.24
N ILE A 16 41.37 5.33 0.07
CA ILE A 16 40.48 6.47 0.30
C ILE A 16 40.68 6.82 1.77
N GLU A 17 41.36 7.94 2.03
CA GLU A 17 41.59 8.40 3.38
C GLU A 17 40.30 9.00 3.91
N TYR A 18 39.55 8.19 4.63
CA TYR A 18 38.36 8.65 5.32
C TYR A 18 38.78 9.59 6.45
N THR A 19 38.34 10.85 6.36
CA THR A 19 38.48 11.81 7.45
C THR A 19 37.33 11.62 8.42
N SER A 20 37.64 11.40 9.70
CA SER A 20 36.60 11.28 10.73
C SER A 20 35.84 12.61 10.87
N PHE A 21 34.56 12.53 11.23
CA PHE A 21 33.73 13.73 11.41
C PHE A 21 34.33 14.74 12.39
N ALA A 22 34.99 14.27 13.45
CA ALA A 22 35.70 15.12 14.41
C ALA A 22 36.91 15.84 13.78
N ASN A 23 37.62 15.19 12.85
CA ASN A 23 38.81 15.74 12.19
C ASN A 23 38.50 16.53 10.90
N ALA A 24 37.27 16.49 10.42
CA ALA A 24 36.83 17.22 9.22
C ALA A 24 36.79 18.74 9.43
N ARG A 25 37.20 19.51 8.41
CA ARG A 25 37.01 20.96 8.30
C ARG A 25 35.55 21.27 8.00
N LYS A 26 34.94 22.15 8.78
CA LYS A 26 33.50 22.43 8.70
C LYS A 26 33.25 23.87 8.34
N TYR A 27 32.29 24.09 7.44
CA TYR A 27 31.74 25.40 7.15
C TYR A 27 30.28 25.46 7.62
N PHE A 28 29.95 26.47 8.42
CA PHE A 28 28.60 26.66 8.97
C PHE A 28 27.94 27.89 8.37
N ALA A 29 26.77 27.73 7.76
CA ALA A 29 25.91 28.82 7.34
C ALA A 29 24.67 28.85 8.24
N VAL A 30 24.62 29.80 9.18
CA VAL A 30 23.55 29.91 10.19
C VAL A 30 22.54 30.99 9.81
N ASP A 31 21.25 30.69 9.93
CA ASP A 31 20.16 31.58 9.52
C ASP A 31 20.02 32.75 10.52
N ALA A 32 20.21 33.95 10.01
CA ALA A 32 20.06 35.21 10.72
C ALA A 32 18.98 36.08 10.08
N SER A 33 18.01 35.44 9.43
CA SER A 33 16.79 36.08 8.93
C SER A 33 15.94 36.65 10.07
N GLY A 34 14.89 37.38 9.69
CA GLY A 34 13.96 37.95 10.68
C GLY A 34 13.12 36.88 11.40
N SER A 35 12.96 35.67 10.85
CA SER A 35 12.17 34.60 11.46
C SER A 35 12.91 33.90 12.60
N THR A 36 14.25 33.99 12.64
CA THR A 36 15.06 33.33 13.67
C THR A 36 15.21 34.16 14.96
N VAL A 37 14.61 35.35 15.04
CA VAL A 37 14.69 36.23 16.22
C VAL A 37 14.30 35.49 17.51
N GLY A 38 15.14 35.60 18.55
CA GLY A 38 14.88 35.05 19.87
C GLY A 38 15.40 33.62 20.03
N ILE A 39 14.55 32.72 20.53
CA ILE A 39 14.96 31.36 20.94
C ILE A 39 15.49 30.53 19.78
N ARG A 40 15.00 30.74 18.55
CA ARG A 40 15.41 29.96 17.36
C ARG A 40 16.88 30.17 17.00
N LEU A 41 17.33 31.42 16.88
CA LEU A 41 18.74 31.76 16.64
C LEU A 41 19.64 31.21 17.76
N ILE A 42 19.19 31.27 19.01
CA ILE A 42 19.93 30.71 20.15
C ILE A 42 20.06 29.19 20.01
N SER A 43 18.99 28.48 19.64
CA SER A 43 19.03 27.03 19.43
C SER A 43 19.93 26.62 18.27
N GLU A 44 19.86 27.32 17.13
CA GLU A 44 20.75 27.08 15.99
C GLU A 44 22.22 27.30 16.36
N HIS A 45 22.49 28.40 17.08
CA HIS A 45 23.83 28.72 17.56
C HIS A 45 24.36 27.66 18.53
N ILE A 46 23.58 27.27 19.55
CA ILE A 46 23.98 26.24 20.52
C ILE A 46 24.28 24.91 19.81
N PHE A 47 23.45 24.53 18.83
CA PHE A 47 23.69 23.31 18.06
C PHE A 47 25.01 23.41 17.27
N ALA A 48 25.21 24.50 16.54
CA ALA A 48 26.40 24.71 15.73
C ALA A 48 27.67 24.79 16.61
N GLU A 49 27.56 25.44 17.78
CA GLU A 49 28.61 25.52 18.79
C GLU A 49 28.96 24.14 19.34
N GLY A 50 27.98 23.29 19.66
CA GLY A 50 28.24 21.92 20.09
C GLY A 50 29.04 21.10 19.07
N ILE A 51 28.71 21.24 17.77
CA ILE A 51 29.45 20.56 16.68
C ILE A 51 30.85 21.16 16.50
N HIS A 52 30.98 22.48 16.60
CA HIS A 52 32.27 23.17 16.56
C HIS A 52 33.17 22.73 17.71
N GLU A 53 32.65 22.71 18.94
CA GLU A 53 33.37 22.32 20.15
C GLU A 53 33.76 20.83 20.18
N ALA A 54 33.02 19.97 19.47
CA ALA A 54 33.39 18.57 19.29
C ALA A 54 34.45 18.35 18.19
N SER A 55 34.77 19.37 17.39
CA SER A 55 35.77 19.30 16.33
C SER A 55 37.19 19.27 16.92
N LEU A 56 38.07 18.47 16.32
CA LEU A 56 39.50 18.46 16.61
C LEU A 56 40.27 19.54 15.81
N GLN A 57 39.65 20.07 14.74
CA GLN A 57 40.20 21.15 13.91
C GLN A 57 39.36 22.43 14.05
N LYS A 58 39.12 22.88 15.29
CA LYS A 58 38.24 24.03 15.59
C LYS A 58 38.69 25.29 14.88
N GLU A 59 40.01 25.52 14.89
CA GLU A 59 40.68 26.68 14.30
C GLU A 59 40.53 26.78 12.78
N LYS A 60 40.12 25.70 12.11
CA LYS A 60 39.87 25.66 10.66
C LYS A 60 38.39 25.74 10.31
N ASN A 61 37.51 25.68 11.30
CA ASN A 61 36.09 25.83 11.05
C ASN A 61 35.78 27.29 10.75
N THR A 62 34.95 27.53 9.75
CA THR A 62 34.50 28.88 9.39
C THR A 62 32.98 28.95 9.50
N VAL A 63 32.48 30.13 9.82
CA VAL A 63 31.04 30.36 10.01
C VAL A 63 30.63 31.65 9.34
N THR A 64 29.45 31.63 8.72
CA THR A 64 28.76 32.83 8.25
C THR A 64 27.32 32.87 8.76
N ARG A 65 26.74 34.05 8.66
CA ARG A 65 25.31 34.28 8.88
C ARG A 65 24.66 34.69 7.57
N TRP A 66 23.48 34.15 7.31
CA TRP A 66 22.75 34.38 6.05
C TRP A 66 21.31 34.83 6.27
N GLY A 67 20.71 35.39 5.22
CA GLY A 67 19.34 35.89 5.13
C GLY A 67 19.12 36.40 3.71
N SER A 68 18.70 37.66 3.56
CA SER A 68 18.66 38.45 2.30
C SER A 68 20.04 38.88 1.84
N LYS A 69 21.01 38.75 2.74
CA LYS A 69 22.44 38.98 2.53
C LYS A 69 23.19 37.86 3.22
N CYS A 70 24.40 37.58 2.75
CA CYS A 70 25.32 36.65 3.38
C CYS A 70 26.63 37.39 3.64
N LYS A 71 27.04 37.46 4.92
CA LYS A 71 28.33 38.05 5.30
C LYS A 71 29.48 37.14 4.83
N ASP A 72 30.67 37.71 4.74
CA ASP A 72 31.86 36.88 4.51
C ASP A 72 32.06 35.93 5.70
N PRO A 73 32.52 34.68 5.46
CA PRO A 73 32.83 33.77 6.53
C PRO A 73 33.91 34.33 7.46
N THR A 74 33.76 34.11 8.75
CA THR A 74 34.77 34.47 9.77
C THR A 74 35.11 33.26 10.62
N ASN A 75 36.14 33.41 11.46
CA ASN A 75 36.41 32.47 12.54
C ASN A 75 35.27 32.52 13.57
N TRP A 76 35.12 31.44 14.32
CA TRP A 76 34.04 31.26 15.28
C TRP A 76 34.01 32.36 16.35
N GLU A 77 35.18 32.71 16.89
CA GLU A 77 35.34 33.67 17.99
C GLU A 77 35.06 35.12 17.57
N GLN A 78 35.10 35.40 16.27
CA GLN A 78 34.84 36.73 15.72
C GLN A 78 33.37 36.92 15.33
N MET A 79 32.55 35.86 15.40
CA MET A 79 31.17 35.91 14.95
C MET A 79 30.28 36.63 15.95
N PHE A 80 29.71 37.77 15.53
CA PHE A 80 28.66 38.46 16.29
C PHE A 80 27.28 37.91 15.92
N TRP A 81 26.64 37.21 16.86
CA TRP A 81 25.34 36.54 16.68
C TRP A 81 24.17 37.52 16.84
N ALA A 82 23.55 37.88 15.72
CA ALA A 82 22.35 38.72 15.70
C ALA A 82 21.47 38.40 14.48
N PRO A 83 20.13 38.51 14.57
CA PRO A 83 19.20 38.30 13.45
C PRO A 83 19.12 39.56 12.57
N ASP A 84 20.26 39.98 11.99
CA ASP A 84 20.42 41.24 11.26
C ASP A 84 20.57 41.07 9.74
N GLN A 85 20.31 39.87 9.19
CA GLN A 85 20.47 39.63 7.74
C GLN A 85 19.16 39.82 6.95
N GLY A 86 18.00 39.83 7.63
CA GLY A 86 16.64 40.08 7.10
C GLY A 86 16.19 39.07 6.04
N GLY A 87 14.91 38.71 5.91
CA GLY A 87 14.41 37.75 4.88
C GLY A 87 15.13 36.37 4.80
N THR A 88 14.63 35.44 4.00
CA THR A 88 15.10 34.03 4.01
C THR A 88 15.43 33.56 2.60
N THR A 89 16.64 33.90 2.12
CA THR A 89 17.10 33.63 0.75
C THR A 89 18.48 32.97 0.74
N PRO A 90 18.58 31.65 0.95
CA PRO A 90 19.86 30.95 1.14
C PRO A 90 20.78 30.96 -0.08
N GLN A 91 20.28 31.23 -1.29
CA GLN A 91 21.10 31.37 -2.49
C GLN A 91 22.18 32.46 -2.39
N TRP A 92 22.00 33.44 -1.49
CA TRP A 92 23.04 34.45 -1.25
C TRP A 92 24.32 33.89 -0.63
N ILE A 93 24.26 32.70 -0.01
CA ILE A 93 25.45 31.97 0.44
C ILE A 93 26.31 31.62 -0.78
N LEU A 94 25.69 31.07 -1.83
CA LEU A 94 26.39 30.64 -3.04
C LEU A 94 26.82 31.82 -3.93
N ARG A 95 26.14 32.96 -3.82
CA ARG A 95 26.54 34.21 -4.50
C ARG A 95 27.68 34.94 -3.80
N ASN A 96 27.92 34.66 -2.53
CA ASN A 96 29.08 35.20 -1.82
C ASN A 96 30.32 34.36 -2.19
N ARG A 97 31.29 34.99 -2.86
CA ARG A 97 32.52 34.33 -3.30
C ARG A 97 33.34 33.77 -2.14
N SER A 98 33.46 34.51 -1.05
CA SER A 98 34.18 34.08 0.16
C SER A 98 33.54 32.84 0.79
N SER A 99 32.20 32.78 0.79
CA SER A 99 31.45 31.61 1.24
C SER A 99 31.65 30.40 0.33
N MET A 100 31.65 30.59 -0.99
CA MET A 100 31.95 29.52 -1.95
C MET A 100 33.35 28.96 -1.77
N ASP A 101 34.35 29.83 -1.63
CA ASP A 101 35.72 29.40 -1.36
C ASP A 101 35.82 28.63 -0.03
N ALA A 102 35.06 29.06 1.00
CA ALA A 102 34.99 28.34 2.27
C ALA A 102 34.33 26.96 2.13
N ILE A 103 33.26 26.82 1.33
CA ILE A 103 32.61 25.53 1.08
C ILE A 103 33.54 24.57 0.35
N HIS A 104 34.22 25.01 -0.72
CA HIS A 104 35.18 24.17 -1.45
C HIS A 104 36.39 23.75 -0.62
N ASN A 105 36.75 24.55 0.39
CA ASN A 105 37.81 24.22 1.34
C ASN A 105 37.32 23.44 2.57
N ALA A 106 36.02 23.19 2.70
CA ALA A 106 35.44 22.40 3.77
C ALA A 106 35.26 20.95 3.34
N ASP A 107 35.35 20.04 4.31
CA ASP A 107 35.01 18.64 4.10
C ASP A 107 33.50 18.43 4.34
N ILE A 108 32.87 19.29 5.14
CA ILE A 108 31.43 19.28 5.44
C ILE A 108 30.86 20.71 5.48
N TRP A 109 29.75 20.93 4.79
CA TRP A 109 28.97 22.17 4.84
C TRP A 109 27.66 21.97 5.61
N PHE A 110 27.43 22.76 6.67
CA PHE A 110 26.17 22.82 7.40
C PHE A 110 25.34 24.02 6.97
N LEU A 111 24.09 23.80 6.57
CA LEU A 111 23.08 24.85 6.41
C LEU A 111 22.04 24.73 7.53
N LEU A 112 22.01 25.71 8.43
CA LEU A 112 21.07 25.78 9.54
C LEU A 112 19.96 26.77 9.22
N THR A 113 18.72 26.43 9.57
CA THR A 113 17.53 27.28 9.42
C THR A 113 16.44 26.88 10.41
N ASP A 114 15.45 27.76 10.62
CA ASP A 114 14.24 27.44 11.37
C ASP A 114 13.20 26.68 10.52
N GLY A 115 13.49 26.45 9.24
CA GLY A 115 12.64 25.69 8.31
C GLY A 115 11.62 26.55 7.56
N GLU A 116 11.62 27.87 7.76
CA GLU A 116 10.73 28.80 7.06
C GLU A 116 11.38 29.35 5.76
N VAL A 117 11.93 28.46 4.93
CA VAL A 117 12.51 28.82 3.62
C VAL A 117 11.43 28.68 2.53
N PRO A 118 11.12 29.74 1.74
CA PRO A 118 10.17 29.64 0.64
C PRO A 118 10.60 28.61 -0.41
N ASP A 119 9.65 27.84 -0.95
CA ASP A 119 9.92 26.77 -1.93
C ASP A 119 10.72 27.25 -3.16
N SER A 120 10.40 28.45 -3.66
CA SER A 120 11.12 29.07 -4.78
C SER A 120 12.62 29.25 -4.48
N GLU A 121 12.94 29.54 -3.23
CA GLU A 121 14.32 29.75 -2.78
C GLU A 121 15.06 28.42 -2.60
N VAL A 122 14.36 27.37 -2.14
CA VAL A 122 14.92 26.01 -2.09
C VAL A 122 15.28 25.52 -3.48
N HIS A 123 14.39 25.69 -4.46
CA HIS A 123 14.66 25.33 -5.86
C HIS A 123 15.84 26.12 -6.45
N THR A 124 15.89 27.41 -6.16
CA THR A 124 16.98 28.28 -6.64
C THR A 124 18.32 27.88 -6.03
N LEU A 125 18.37 27.60 -4.71
CA LEU A 125 19.56 27.10 -4.03
C LEU A 125 20.03 25.77 -4.62
N ALA A 126 19.11 24.82 -4.85
CA ALA A 126 19.44 23.51 -5.41
C ALA A 126 20.00 23.62 -6.85
N GLY A 127 19.40 24.48 -7.69
CA GLY A 127 19.89 24.74 -9.04
C GLY A 127 21.29 25.34 -9.05
N LEU A 128 21.52 26.40 -8.26
CA LEU A 128 22.81 27.07 -8.15
C LEU A 128 23.88 26.17 -7.53
N GLY A 129 23.55 25.41 -6.48
CA GLY A 129 24.48 24.49 -5.83
C GLY A 129 24.97 23.39 -6.78
N GLN A 130 24.10 22.94 -7.69
CA GLN A 130 24.48 21.99 -8.74
C GLN A 130 25.35 22.65 -9.82
N GLU A 131 25.00 23.85 -10.28
CA GLU A 131 25.77 24.59 -11.29
C GLU A 131 27.18 24.92 -10.80
N MET A 132 27.32 25.26 -9.52
CA MET A 132 28.58 25.69 -8.92
C MET A 132 29.39 24.55 -8.28
N GLY A 133 28.93 23.29 -8.38
CA GLY A 133 29.66 22.12 -7.86
C GLY A 133 29.77 22.08 -6.32
N VAL A 134 28.86 22.75 -5.61
CA VAL A 134 28.91 22.88 -4.14
C VAL A 134 28.60 21.56 -3.46
N PHE A 135 27.79 20.72 -4.10
CA PHE A 135 27.40 19.41 -3.60
C PHE A 135 28.48 18.33 -3.75
N ASP A 136 29.67 18.68 -4.26
CA ASP A 136 30.86 17.84 -4.13
C ASP A 136 31.41 17.87 -2.68
N CYS A 137 30.96 18.83 -1.86
CA CYS A 137 31.17 18.85 -0.41
C CYS A 137 29.98 18.17 0.30
N ALA A 138 30.26 17.36 1.33
CA ALA A 138 29.23 16.72 2.13
C ALA A 138 28.32 17.78 2.79
N THR A 139 27.07 17.88 2.34
CA THR A 139 26.15 18.93 2.77
C THR A 139 25.11 18.41 3.76
N VAL A 140 24.98 19.08 4.91
CA VAL A 140 24.06 18.73 5.99
C VAL A 140 23.08 19.89 6.22
N PHE A 141 21.79 19.63 6.02
CA PHE A 141 20.71 20.58 6.33
C PHE A 141 20.15 20.30 7.72
N VAL A 142 20.13 21.32 8.58
CA VAL A 142 19.67 21.23 9.96
C VAL A 142 18.53 22.21 10.17
N ILE A 143 17.39 21.70 10.61
CA ILE A 143 16.17 22.48 10.88
C ILE A 143 15.96 22.51 12.39
N ALA A 144 16.16 23.67 13.01
CA ALA A 144 16.27 23.80 14.47
C ALA A 144 14.98 24.23 15.20
N SER A 145 13.86 24.39 14.50
CA SER A 145 12.62 24.89 15.10
C SER A 145 11.66 23.80 15.60
N HIS A 146 10.70 24.22 16.43
CA HIS A 146 9.48 23.43 16.67
C HIS A 146 8.73 23.28 15.35
N MET A 147 8.96 22.14 14.72
CA MET A 147 8.11 21.54 13.71
C MET A 147 6.64 21.65 14.11
N LYS A 148 5.93 22.70 13.65
CA LYS A 148 4.45 22.75 13.68
C LYS A 148 3.83 21.58 12.92
N TYR A 149 4.64 20.92 12.09
CA TYR A 149 4.28 19.82 11.21
C TYR A 149 5.34 18.71 11.33
N ALA A 150 4.94 17.44 11.24
CA ALA A 150 5.85 16.30 11.38
C ALA A 150 7.11 16.37 10.46
N PRO A 151 8.21 15.66 10.75
CA PRO A 151 9.48 15.74 10.00
C PRO A 151 9.38 15.57 8.48
N ASN A 152 8.33 14.91 8.00
CA ASN A 152 8.00 14.76 6.59
C ASN A 152 7.43 16.04 5.93
N HIS A 153 7.14 17.10 6.69
CA HIS A 153 6.67 18.41 6.22
C HIS A 153 7.76 19.48 6.21
N ALA A 154 8.96 19.15 6.67
CA ALA A 154 10.08 20.07 6.62
C ALA A 154 10.66 20.09 5.19
N ASN A 155 10.69 21.26 4.56
CA ASN A 155 11.04 21.45 3.14
C ASN A 155 12.46 21.02 2.75
N VAL A 156 13.32 20.69 3.72
CA VAL A 156 14.72 20.38 3.45
C VAL A 156 15.14 19.15 4.26
N SER A 157 15.10 17.96 3.63
CA SER A 157 15.79 16.80 4.18
C SER A 157 16.41 15.89 3.10
N ARG A 158 17.72 15.66 3.29
CA ARG A 158 18.65 14.65 2.75
C ARG A 158 18.79 14.47 1.23
N LYS A 159 19.94 14.92 0.71
CA LYS A 159 20.69 14.24 -0.37
C LYS A 159 22.05 13.82 0.20
N GLN A 160 22.35 12.52 0.15
CA GLN A 160 23.69 11.99 0.38
C GLN A 160 24.23 11.56 -0.99
N GLU A 161 25.33 12.21 -1.36
CA GLU A 161 26.38 11.91 -2.37
C GLU A 161 26.11 10.97 -3.55
N PHE A 162 26.44 11.44 -4.76
CA PHE A 162 26.49 10.63 -5.98
C PHE A 162 27.78 10.92 -6.78
N GLN A 163 28.78 10.05 -6.64
CA GLN A 163 29.73 9.76 -7.72
C GLN A 163 29.74 8.25 -8.01
N ARG A 164 29.52 7.92 -9.30
CA ARG A 164 29.43 6.61 -9.99
C ARG A 164 28.10 5.86 -9.91
N GLN A 165 27.75 5.22 -11.04
CA GLN A 165 26.47 4.59 -11.41
C GLN A 165 26.05 3.37 -10.57
N LEU A 166 26.67 3.13 -9.41
CA LEU A 166 26.56 1.88 -8.65
C LEU A 166 25.87 2.11 -7.31
N ILE A 167 24.87 1.29 -6.99
CA ILE A 167 24.21 1.28 -5.69
C ILE A 167 24.74 0.09 -4.91
N SER A 168 25.20 0.31 -3.69
CA SER A 168 25.58 -0.76 -2.76
C SER A 168 24.33 -1.33 -2.08
N ILE A 169 24.02 -2.59 -2.39
CA ILE A 169 22.95 -3.33 -1.72
C ILE A 169 23.60 -4.35 -0.78
N SER A 170 23.27 -4.28 0.50
CA SER A 170 23.74 -5.23 1.51
C SER A 170 22.53 -5.91 2.15
N ALA A 171 22.23 -7.14 1.70
CA ALA A 171 21.16 -7.94 2.25
C ALA A 171 21.73 -8.92 3.29
N ARG A 172 21.20 -8.88 4.51
CA ARG A 172 21.52 -9.88 5.53
C ARG A 172 20.64 -11.11 5.30
N SER A 173 21.19 -12.13 4.66
CA SER A 173 20.52 -13.43 4.56
C SER A 173 20.51 -14.10 5.93
N GLY A 174 19.35 -14.10 6.59
CA GLY A 174 19.15 -14.78 7.86
C GLY A 174 19.02 -16.28 7.64
N THR A 175 20.13 -17.03 7.72
CA THR A 175 20.20 -18.46 8.13
C THR A 175 21.54 -19.09 7.74
N SER A 176 22.65 -18.62 8.31
CA SER A 176 23.88 -19.39 8.63
C SER A 176 25.02 -18.45 9.00
N ALA A 177 25.88 -18.91 9.92
CA ALA A 177 26.85 -18.10 10.63
C ALA A 177 27.98 -17.49 9.76
N HIS A 178 28.32 -16.24 10.06
CA HIS A 178 29.62 -15.55 9.93
C HIS A 178 30.27 -15.23 8.57
N HIS A 179 29.65 -15.44 7.42
CA HIS A 179 30.13 -14.76 6.20
C HIS A 179 29.45 -13.40 6.01
N ILE A 180 30.17 -12.32 6.37
CA ILE A 180 29.83 -10.97 5.95
C ILE A 180 29.90 -10.97 4.42
N LYS A 181 28.75 -11.15 3.75
CA LYS A 181 28.66 -11.02 2.30
C LYS A 181 29.05 -9.59 1.96
N GLN A 182 30.05 -9.45 1.09
CA GLN A 182 30.47 -8.15 0.59
C GLN A 182 29.26 -7.41 -0.01
N PRO A 183 29.18 -6.07 0.16
CA PRO A 183 28.14 -5.28 -0.49
C PRO A 183 28.12 -5.56 -1.99
N THR A 184 26.95 -5.89 -2.52
CA THR A 184 26.79 -6.12 -3.96
C THR A 184 26.49 -4.79 -4.63
N LEU A 185 27.34 -4.38 -5.56
CA LEU A 185 27.10 -3.19 -6.36
C LEU A 185 26.19 -3.52 -7.54
N VAL A 186 25.17 -2.69 -7.72
CA VAL A 186 24.14 -2.85 -8.74
C VAL A 186 24.23 -1.73 -9.75
N ASP A 187 24.41 -2.10 -11.02
CA ASP A 187 24.16 -1.20 -12.16
C ASP A 187 22.66 -1.13 -12.40
N LEU A 188 22.07 0.02 -12.08
CA LEU A 188 20.63 0.24 -12.16
C LEU A 188 20.08 0.14 -13.58
N ASP A 189 20.82 0.67 -14.56
CA ASP A 189 20.41 0.69 -15.96
C ASP A 189 20.42 -0.70 -16.56
N THR A 190 21.41 -1.51 -16.18
CA THR A 190 21.51 -2.90 -16.63
C THR A 190 20.44 -3.76 -15.94
N LEU A 191 20.18 -3.54 -14.64
CA LEU A 191 19.13 -4.26 -13.91
C LEU A 191 17.74 -4.02 -14.52
N LEU A 192 17.35 -2.76 -14.70
CA LEU A 192 16.02 -2.41 -15.20
C LEU A 192 15.80 -2.87 -16.65
N ARG A 193 16.88 -2.92 -17.46
CA ARG A 193 16.84 -3.43 -18.85
C ARG A 193 16.89 -4.95 -18.94
N ALA A 194 17.38 -5.65 -17.92
CA ALA A 194 17.44 -7.12 -17.92
C ALA A 194 16.03 -7.76 -18.02
N GLY A 195 14.99 -7.05 -17.56
CA GLY A 195 13.59 -7.48 -17.62
C GLY A 195 13.26 -8.59 -16.62
N VAL A 196 13.92 -9.74 -16.71
CA VAL A 196 13.71 -10.91 -15.85
C VAL A 196 15.03 -11.32 -15.20
N THR A 197 15.06 -11.47 -13.88
CA THR A 197 16.19 -11.98 -13.11
C THR A 197 15.94 -13.40 -12.62
N SER A 198 16.98 -14.08 -12.13
CA SER A 198 16.83 -15.38 -11.46
C SER A 198 15.99 -15.26 -10.19
N ASP A 199 15.45 -16.38 -9.69
CA ASP A 199 14.64 -16.40 -8.46
C ASP A 199 15.44 -15.94 -7.24
N GLU A 200 16.72 -16.35 -7.13
CA GLU A 200 17.63 -15.94 -6.05
C GLU A 200 17.90 -14.43 -6.09
N ASP A 201 18.14 -13.90 -7.29
CA ASP A 201 18.39 -12.47 -7.51
C ASP A 201 17.17 -11.62 -7.20
N ARG A 202 15.99 -12.09 -7.61
CA ARG A 202 14.72 -11.43 -7.29
C ARG A 202 14.55 -11.35 -5.78
N ASP A 203 14.75 -12.47 -5.08
CA ASP A 203 14.57 -12.51 -3.63
C ASP A 203 15.56 -11.59 -2.90
N LEU A 204 16.78 -11.43 -3.44
CA LEU A 204 17.74 -10.44 -2.97
C LEU A 204 17.27 -9.00 -3.18
N ILE A 205 16.72 -8.69 -4.37
CA ILE A 205 16.22 -7.35 -4.73
C ILE A 205 14.96 -6.98 -3.94
N LEU A 206 14.10 -7.95 -3.66
CA LEU A 206 12.85 -7.78 -2.91
C LEU A 206 13.02 -7.82 -1.38
N ALA A 207 14.25 -8.00 -0.87
CA ALA A 207 14.51 -7.82 0.54
C ALA A 207 14.23 -6.35 0.93
N ASP A 208 13.60 -6.12 2.08
CA ASP A 208 13.07 -4.81 2.47
C ASP A 208 14.11 -3.68 2.33
N GLU A 209 15.34 -3.87 2.85
CA GLU A 209 16.39 -2.85 2.77
C GLU A 209 16.91 -2.63 1.33
N ALA A 210 16.96 -3.70 0.53
CA ALA A 210 17.40 -3.64 -0.85
C ALA A 210 16.37 -2.91 -1.73
N LEU A 211 15.09 -3.22 -1.51
CA LEU A 211 13.98 -2.61 -2.20
C LEU A 211 13.90 -1.12 -1.88
N ASP A 212 14.02 -0.72 -0.61
CA ASP A 212 14.00 0.68 -0.20
C ASP A 212 15.14 1.49 -0.84
N ALA A 213 16.36 0.93 -0.84
CA ALA A 213 17.51 1.54 -1.50
C ALA A 213 17.29 1.67 -3.02
N LEU A 214 16.72 0.64 -3.66
CA LEU A 214 16.40 0.63 -5.08
C LEU A 214 15.32 1.67 -5.44
N ILE A 215 14.25 1.75 -4.63
CA ILE A 215 13.18 2.74 -4.80
C ILE A 215 13.74 4.15 -4.69
N LEU A 216 14.54 4.43 -3.65
CA LEU A 216 15.16 5.75 -3.44
C LEU A 216 16.07 6.13 -4.62
N ALA A 217 16.87 5.19 -5.10
CA ALA A 217 17.78 5.38 -6.22
C ALA A 217 17.07 5.60 -7.56
N CYS A 218 16.00 4.85 -7.84
CA CYS A 218 15.15 5.06 -9.01
C CYS A 218 14.42 6.39 -8.94
N LYS A 219 13.92 6.77 -7.76
CA LYS A 219 13.24 8.05 -7.51
C LYS A 219 14.16 9.23 -7.77
N SER A 220 15.38 9.22 -7.23
CA SER A 220 16.35 10.31 -7.40
C SER A 220 16.79 10.51 -8.85
N ARG A 221 16.62 9.50 -9.70
CA ARG A 221 16.99 9.51 -11.13
C ARG A 221 15.81 9.58 -12.10
N GLY A 222 14.57 9.68 -11.61
CA GLY A 222 13.38 9.71 -12.47
C GLY A 222 13.04 8.38 -13.15
N LYS A 223 13.53 7.24 -12.65
CA LYS A 223 13.35 5.88 -13.22
C LYS A 223 12.28 5.04 -12.51
N ILE A 224 11.37 5.67 -11.78
CA ILE A 224 10.31 4.96 -11.05
C ILE A 224 9.41 4.14 -11.97
N ASN A 225 9.08 4.67 -13.16
CA ASN A 225 8.24 3.95 -14.12
C ASN A 225 8.93 2.68 -14.65
N GLU A 226 10.24 2.75 -14.88
CA GLU A 226 11.05 1.59 -15.29
C GLU A 226 11.10 0.53 -14.18
N LEU A 227 11.28 0.95 -12.92
CA LEU A 227 11.21 0.04 -11.77
C LEU A 227 9.83 -0.61 -11.64
N ARG A 228 8.74 0.15 -11.84
CA ARG A 228 7.39 -0.41 -11.86
C ARG A 228 7.23 -1.46 -12.96
N SER A 229 7.66 -1.16 -14.18
CA SER A 229 7.63 -2.10 -15.30
C SER A 229 8.47 -3.35 -15.02
N PHE A 230 9.63 -3.18 -14.40
CA PHE A 230 10.50 -4.28 -13.95
C PHE A 230 9.79 -5.18 -12.92
N LEU A 231 9.17 -4.61 -11.88
CA LEU A 231 8.42 -5.37 -10.88
C LEU A 231 7.21 -6.11 -11.51
N LEU A 232 6.48 -5.44 -12.40
CA LEU A 232 5.36 -6.05 -13.12
C LEU A 232 5.81 -7.18 -14.04
N ALA A 233 6.97 -7.08 -14.69
CA ALA A 233 7.53 -8.16 -15.52
C ALA A 233 7.87 -9.42 -14.69
N HIS A 234 8.11 -9.26 -13.39
CA HIS A 234 8.33 -10.39 -12.48
C HIS A 234 7.02 -11.01 -11.96
N LYS A 235 5.88 -10.33 -12.14
CA LYS A 235 4.58 -10.84 -11.71
C LYS A 235 4.17 -11.95 -12.67
N ILE A 236 4.09 -13.17 -12.17
CA ILE A 236 3.59 -14.29 -12.96
C ILE A 236 2.08 -14.11 -13.08
N GLU A 237 1.53 -14.32 -14.27
CA GLU A 237 0.08 -14.40 -14.44
C GLU A 237 -0.44 -15.44 -13.44
N GLN A 238 -1.17 -14.96 -12.43
CA GLN A 238 -1.63 -15.82 -11.35
C GLN A 238 -2.56 -16.84 -11.99
N LEU A 239 -2.16 -18.11 -11.93
CA LEU A 239 -3.05 -19.22 -12.22
C LEU A 239 -4.18 -19.15 -11.18
N THR A 240 -5.26 -18.46 -11.54
CA THR A 240 -6.45 -18.36 -10.70
C THR A 240 -7.01 -19.76 -10.58
N ILE A 241 -6.93 -20.34 -9.38
CA ILE A 241 -7.58 -21.62 -9.08
C ILE A 241 -9.08 -21.33 -9.03
N LYS A 242 -9.74 -21.54 -10.16
CA LYS A 242 -11.19 -21.46 -10.21
C LYS A 242 -11.74 -22.71 -9.54
N LEU A 243 -12.73 -22.56 -8.67
CA LEU A 243 -13.59 -23.66 -8.27
C LEU A 243 -14.36 -24.10 -9.52
N LYS A 244 -13.82 -25.09 -10.23
CA LYS A 244 -14.37 -25.63 -11.47
C LYS A 244 -15.35 -26.73 -11.13
N ASP A 245 -16.40 -26.81 -11.93
CA ASP A 245 -17.30 -27.94 -11.89
C ASP A 245 -16.64 -29.13 -12.61
N VAL A 246 -15.85 -29.92 -11.88
CA VAL A 246 -15.16 -31.09 -12.44
C VAL A 246 -16.05 -32.33 -12.48
N SER A 247 -17.19 -32.29 -11.79
CA SER A 247 -18.07 -33.44 -11.58
C SER A 247 -19.49 -33.27 -12.15
N GLY A 248 -19.76 -32.20 -12.91
CA GLY A 248 -21.04 -31.96 -13.57
C GLY A 248 -22.18 -31.54 -12.64
N ALA A 249 -21.87 -30.86 -11.54
CA ALA A 249 -22.84 -30.28 -10.61
C ALA A 249 -23.83 -29.33 -11.30
N ALA A 250 -23.39 -28.53 -12.28
CA ALA A 250 -24.26 -27.61 -13.01
C ALA A 250 -25.36 -28.36 -13.79
N ASP A 251 -25.01 -29.45 -14.48
CA ASP A 251 -25.95 -30.28 -15.22
C ASP A 251 -26.93 -30.99 -14.27
N LEU A 252 -26.46 -31.42 -13.10
CA LEU A 252 -27.31 -32.02 -12.07
C LEU A 252 -28.30 -30.99 -11.50
N ILE A 253 -27.87 -29.76 -11.22
CA ILE A 253 -28.76 -28.68 -10.76
C ILE A 253 -29.82 -28.35 -11.83
N ALA A 254 -29.42 -28.29 -13.10
CA ALA A 254 -30.35 -28.05 -14.20
C ALA A 254 -31.41 -29.16 -14.31
N GLN A 255 -31.02 -30.42 -14.10
CA GLN A 255 -31.95 -31.56 -14.07
C GLN A 255 -32.89 -31.50 -12.85
N ILE A 256 -32.38 -31.16 -11.66
CA ILE A 256 -33.18 -31.02 -10.44
C ILE A 256 -34.22 -29.89 -10.56
N ALA A 257 -33.89 -28.83 -11.31
CA ALA A 257 -34.79 -27.70 -11.53
C ALA A 257 -35.96 -28.01 -12.49
N ASN A 258 -35.95 -29.16 -13.18
CA ASN A 258 -37.04 -29.56 -14.06
C ASN A 258 -38.24 -30.08 -13.24
N SER A 259 -39.42 -29.47 -13.43
CA SER A 259 -40.65 -29.81 -12.71
C SER A 259 -41.17 -31.22 -12.97
N ASP A 260 -40.76 -31.84 -14.08
CA ASP A 260 -41.30 -33.14 -14.52
C ASP A 260 -40.58 -34.34 -13.87
N VAL A 261 -39.56 -34.09 -13.06
CA VAL A 261 -38.76 -35.13 -12.42
C VAL A 261 -39.49 -35.70 -11.19
N SER A 262 -39.61 -37.03 -11.12
CA SER A 262 -40.24 -37.70 -9.98
C SER A 262 -39.47 -37.45 -8.68
N GLY A 263 -40.15 -37.45 -7.53
CA GLY A 263 -39.53 -37.23 -6.23
C GLY A 263 -38.37 -38.21 -5.93
N GLU A 264 -38.52 -39.48 -6.28
CA GLU A 264 -37.46 -40.49 -6.13
C GLU A 264 -36.23 -40.17 -7.00
N THR A 265 -36.44 -39.76 -8.25
CA THR A 265 -35.35 -39.36 -9.16
C THR A 265 -34.66 -38.10 -8.64
N LYS A 266 -35.42 -37.15 -8.10
CA LYS A 266 -34.88 -35.93 -7.49
C LYS A 266 -33.96 -36.24 -6.32
N THR A 267 -34.34 -37.14 -5.41
CA THR A 267 -33.48 -37.58 -4.29
C THR A 267 -32.18 -38.20 -4.78
N VAL A 268 -32.23 -39.03 -5.83
CA VAL A 268 -31.02 -39.63 -6.44
C VAL A 268 -30.12 -38.55 -7.05
N LEU A 269 -30.69 -37.59 -7.78
CA LEU A 269 -29.94 -36.47 -8.36
C LEU A 269 -29.32 -35.58 -7.29
N GLN A 270 -30.02 -35.32 -6.19
CA GLN A 270 -29.50 -34.56 -5.06
C GLN A 270 -28.34 -35.27 -4.36
N SER A 271 -28.41 -36.59 -4.20
CA SER A 271 -27.27 -37.36 -3.68
C SER A 271 -26.06 -37.25 -4.61
N LYS A 272 -26.24 -37.41 -5.92
CA LYS A 272 -25.17 -37.23 -6.90
C LYS A 272 -24.60 -35.81 -6.89
N LEU A 273 -25.45 -34.81 -6.65
CA LEU A 273 -25.03 -33.41 -6.57
C LEU A 273 -24.14 -33.17 -5.35
N ARG A 274 -24.43 -33.80 -4.19
CA ARG A 274 -23.56 -33.74 -3.02
C ARG A 274 -22.20 -34.40 -3.28
N ASP A 275 -22.19 -35.59 -3.91
CA ASP A 275 -20.95 -36.26 -4.29
C ASP A 275 -20.12 -35.40 -5.26
N ALA A 276 -20.79 -34.73 -6.21
CA ALA A 276 -20.17 -33.80 -7.14
C ALA A 276 -19.59 -32.56 -6.41
N HIS A 277 -20.30 -32.02 -5.41
CA HIS A 277 -19.81 -30.92 -4.58
C HIS A 277 -18.59 -31.30 -3.75
N GLU A 278 -18.59 -32.48 -3.14
CA GLU A 278 -17.44 -32.98 -2.39
C GLU A 278 -16.22 -33.21 -3.31
N ALA A 279 -16.43 -33.76 -4.50
CA ALA A 279 -15.39 -33.94 -5.50
C ALA A 279 -14.83 -32.59 -6.00
N ASN A 280 -15.70 -31.60 -6.24
CA ASN A 280 -15.29 -30.25 -6.65
C ASN A 280 -14.48 -29.55 -5.54
N GLN A 281 -14.89 -29.67 -4.27
CA GLN A 281 -14.15 -29.14 -3.12
C GLN A 281 -12.78 -29.83 -2.97
N ARG A 282 -12.72 -31.16 -3.05
CA ARG A 282 -11.46 -31.91 -2.96
C ARG A 282 -10.49 -31.53 -4.09
N ALA A 283 -10.98 -31.38 -5.32
CA ALA A 283 -10.17 -30.92 -6.44
C ALA A 283 -9.64 -29.49 -6.21
N TYR A 284 -10.49 -28.61 -5.66
CA TYR A 284 -10.09 -27.25 -5.30
C TYR A 284 -9.00 -27.23 -4.21
N VAL A 285 -9.19 -27.95 -3.11
CA VAL A 285 -8.20 -28.03 -2.01
C VAL A 285 -6.89 -28.66 -2.50
N THR A 286 -6.96 -29.69 -3.34
CA THR A 286 -5.76 -30.31 -3.93
C THR A 286 -4.99 -29.34 -4.81
N ALA A 287 -5.69 -28.56 -5.64
CA ALA A 287 -5.07 -27.51 -6.45
C ALA A 287 -4.51 -26.37 -5.56
N GLN A 288 -5.19 -26.02 -4.47
CA GLN A 288 -4.73 -25.00 -3.53
C GLN A 288 -3.43 -25.38 -2.84
N ASN A 289 -3.26 -26.68 -2.55
CA ASN A 289 -2.09 -27.27 -1.91
C ASN A 289 -0.96 -27.63 -2.88
N ASP A 290 -1.10 -27.33 -4.17
CA ASP A 290 -0.02 -27.52 -5.13
C ASP A 290 1.16 -26.60 -4.76
N GLY A 291 2.28 -27.20 -4.39
CA GLY A 291 3.48 -26.47 -3.98
C GLY A 291 4.01 -25.50 -5.05
N GLN A 292 3.78 -25.81 -6.33
CA GLN A 292 4.15 -24.89 -7.41
C GLN A 292 3.26 -23.65 -7.38
N LEU A 293 1.95 -23.80 -7.21
CA LEU A 293 1.01 -22.68 -7.08
C LEU A 293 1.29 -21.84 -5.85
N GLN A 294 1.64 -22.47 -4.73
CA GLN A 294 2.03 -21.76 -3.52
C GLN A 294 3.28 -20.90 -3.74
N SER A 295 4.31 -21.44 -4.40
CA SER A 295 5.52 -20.67 -4.73
C SER A 295 5.24 -19.47 -5.65
N ILE A 296 4.32 -19.62 -6.60
CA ILE A 296 3.87 -18.53 -7.50
C ILE A 296 3.12 -17.45 -6.71
N ARG A 297 2.24 -17.85 -5.78
CA ARG A 297 1.49 -16.93 -4.91
C ARG A 297 2.40 -16.14 -3.99
N ASP A 298 3.35 -16.80 -3.35
CA ASP A 298 4.31 -16.16 -2.45
C ASP A 298 5.18 -15.17 -3.22
N ARG A 299 5.63 -15.54 -4.44
CA ARG A 299 6.32 -14.62 -5.36
C ARG A 299 5.47 -13.39 -5.68
N ASN A 300 4.23 -13.58 -6.15
CA ASN A 300 3.34 -12.48 -6.51
C ASN A 300 3.01 -11.59 -5.31
N ARG A 301 2.84 -12.17 -4.11
CA ARG A 301 2.62 -11.44 -2.85
C ARG A 301 3.78 -10.50 -2.55
N ARG A 302 5.03 -10.96 -2.67
CA ARG A 302 6.21 -10.11 -2.47
C ARG A 302 6.27 -8.97 -3.48
N ILE A 303 5.97 -9.25 -4.75
CA ILE A 303 5.93 -8.23 -5.82
C ILE A 303 4.83 -7.20 -5.56
N ASP A 304 3.63 -7.63 -5.16
CA ASP A 304 2.52 -6.74 -4.85
C ASP A 304 2.80 -5.88 -3.61
N THR A 305 3.51 -6.42 -2.61
CA THR A 305 4.05 -5.62 -1.52
C THR A 305 5.05 -4.58 -2.04
N ALA A 306 5.99 -4.97 -2.89
CA ALA A 306 6.97 -4.04 -3.45
C ALA A 306 6.35 -2.93 -4.30
N LEU A 307 5.33 -3.25 -5.11
CA LEU A 307 4.55 -2.28 -5.88
C LEU A 307 3.78 -1.31 -4.99
N ARG A 308 3.24 -1.78 -3.84
CA ARG A 308 2.61 -0.90 -2.85
C ARG A 308 3.62 0.04 -2.21
N THR A 309 4.78 -0.47 -1.77
CA THR A 309 5.87 0.36 -1.22
C THR A 309 6.33 1.40 -2.25
N LEU A 310 6.48 1.01 -3.52
CA LEU A 310 6.79 1.94 -4.61
C LEU A 310 5.71 3.03 -4.77
N SER A 311 4.42 2.66 -4.76
CA SER A 311 3.31 3.62 -4.83
C SER A 311 3.26 4.57 -3.63
N GLU A 312 3.57 4.09 -2.43
CA GLU A 312 3.67 4.91 -1.22
C GLU A 312 4.86 5.88 -1.32
N ALA A 313 6.01 5.41 -1.80
CA ALA A 313 7.18 6.24 -2.05
C ALA A 313 6.93 7.29 -3.15
N GLU A 314 6.11 6.99 -4.15
CA GLU A 314 5.66 7.99 -5.12
C GLU A 314 4.74 9.03 -4.50
N LYS A 315 3.77 8.59 -3.68
CA LYS A 315 2.82 9.47 -2.99
C LYS A 315 3.49 10.35 -1.94
N SER A 316 4.54 9.85 -1.29
CA SER A 316 5.38 10.64 -0.37
C SER A 316 6.23 11.69 -1.11
N GLY A 317 6.21 11.69 -2.45
CA GLY A 317 6.79 12.73 -3.29
C GLY A 317 5.96 14.00 -3.31
N PHE A 318 6.44 15.00 -2.56
CA PHE A 318 6.28 16.44 -2.79
C PHE A 318 6.63 16.82 -4.24
N SER A 319 5.74 16.54 -5.20
CA SER A 319 5.71 17.26 -6.47
C SER A 319 4.70 18.38 -6.36
N ALA A 320 5.06 19.58 -6.82
CA ALA A 320 4.22 20.79 -6.78
C ALA A 320 2.84 20.62 -7.47
N GLU A 321 2.62 19.53 -8.21
CA GLU A 321 1.31 19.18 -8.77
C GLU A 321 0.25 18.75 -7.74
N ILE A 322 0.65 18.19 -6.59
CA ILE A 322 -0.29 17.52 -5.65
C ILE A 322 -1.20 18.52 -4.90
N LEU A 323 -0.76 19.77 -4.72
CA LEU A 323 -1.54 20.81 -4.04
C LEU A 323 -2.58 21.50 -4.94
N SER A 324 -2.60 21.21 -6.25
CA SER A 324 -3.55 21.81 -7.21
C SER A 324 -4.80 20.95 -7.50
N ARG A 325 -4.84 19.69 -7.04
CA ARG A 325 -5.90 18.74 -7.44
C ARG A 325 -7.00 18.64 -6.39
N ARG A 326 -8.21 19.13 -6.75
CA ARG A 326 -9.47 18.78 -6.07
C ARG A 326 -9.55 17.25 -5.88
N SER A 327 -9.91 16.85 -4.66
CA SER A 327 -10.08 15.46 -4.22
C SER A 327 -10.79 14.60 -5.27
N ASN A 328 -10.01 13.71 -5.90
CA ASN A 328 -10.47 12.69 -6.84
C ASN A 328 -10.14 11.32 -6.24
N ARG A 329 -10.65 11.04 -5.02
CA ARG A 329 -10.44 9.76 -4.32
C ARG A 329 -10.95 8.58 -5.15
N ALA A 330 -12.10 8.73 -5.80
CA ALA A 330 -12.66 7.75 -6.74
C ALA A 330 -11.82 7.60 -8.02
N ARG A 331 -11.26 8.67 -8.57
CA ARG A 331 -10.38 8.61 -9.78
C ARG A 331 -9.02 7.96 -9.51
N ARG A 332 -8.66 7.77 -8.24
CA ARG A 332 -7.45 7.06 -7.78
C ARG A 332 -7.76 5.63 -7.34
N ALA A 333 -9.02 5.22 -7.31
CA ALA A 333 -9.38 3.85 -7.02
C ALA A 333 -8.94 2.96 -8.19
N GLU A 334 -8.24 1.88 -7.88
CA GLU A 334 -7.95 0.85 -8.86
C GLU A 334 -9.27 0.20 -9.30
N ASN A 335 -9.47 0.05 -10.61
CA ASN A 335 -10.51 -0.82 -11.12
C ASN A 335 -10.14 -2.26 -10.78
N VAL A 336 -11.03 -2.97 -10.08
CA VAL A 336 -11.08 -4.44 -10.16
C VAL A 336 -11.41 -4.75 -11.62
N SER A 337 -10.55 -5.55 -12.27
CA SER A 337 -10.73 -5.91 -13.68
C SER A 337 -12.15 -6.43 -13.91
N ALA A 338 -12.87 -5.83 -14.86
CA ALA A 338 -14.22 -6.26 -15.23
C ALA A 338 -14.24 -7.71 -15.76
N ASP A 339 -13.07 -8.19 -16.23
CA ASP A 339 -12.89 -9.48 -16.89
C ASP A 339 -12.35 -10.57 -15.93
N SER A 340 -12.00 -10.20 -14.69
CA SER A 340 -11.59 -11.20 -13.70
C SER A 340 -12.83 -11.86 -13.11
N SER A 341 -13.15 -13.08 -13.55
CA SER A 341 -13.84 -14.04 -12.69
C SER A 341 -13.17 -13.96 -11.32
N ILE A 342 -13.90 -13.50 -10.30
CA ILE A 342 -13.34 -13.24 -8.98
C ILE A 342 -12.66 -14.51 -8.51
N ASP A 343 -11.42 -14.35 -8.07
CA ASP A 343 -10.54 -15.48 -7.84
C ASP A 343 -10.99 -16.24 -6.59
N VAL A 344 -11.81 -17.26 -6.81
CA VAL A 344 -12.24 -18.19 -5.75
C VAL A 344 -11.03 -18.82 -5.07
N SER A 345 -9.85 -18.84 -5.71
CA SER A 345 -8.61 -19.42 -5.18
C SER A 345 -8.13 -18.84 -3.85
N VAL A 346 -8.62 -17.65 -3.51
CA VAL A 346 -8.27 -16.95 -2.28
C VAL A 346 -9.13 -17.45 -1.11
N LEU A 347 -10.26 -18.12 -1.36
CA LEU A 347 -11.12 -18.62 -0.30
C LEU A 347 -10.50 -19.80 0.44
N ASP A 348 -10.50 -19.70 1.76
CA ASP A 348 -10.33 -20.81 2.67
C ASP A 348 -11.70 -21.34 3.06
N LEU A 349 -12.10 -22.44 2.41
CA LEU A 349 -13.38 -23.12 2.65
C LEU A 349 -13.38 -23.95 3.95
N GLU A 350 -12.20 -24.17 4.54
CA GLU A 350 -12.05 -24.90 5.80
C GLU A 350 -12.10 -23.97 7.03
N ALA A 351 -12.04 -22.66 6.80
CA ALA A 351 -12.21 -21.65 7.84
C ALA A 351 -13.57 -21.77 8.54
N PRO A 352 -13.70 -21.31 9.80
CA PRO A 352 -14.98 -21.24 10.48
C PRO A 352 -16.03 -20.53 9.64
N GLY A 353 -17.25 -21.07 9.60
CA GLY A 353 -18.33 -20.56 8.78
C GLY A 353 -19.69 -20.94 9.34
N TYR A 354 -20.72 -20.20 8.94
CA TYR A 354 -22.09 -20.65 9.13
C TYR A 354 -22.43 -21.72 8.11
N ARG A 355 -22.88 -22.87 8.61
CA ARG A 355 -23.33 -24.02 7.81
C ARG A 355 -24.80 -24.31 8.09
N GLY A 356 -25.49 -24.90 7.13
CA GLY A 356 -26.89 -25.28 7.27
C GLY A 356 -27.42 -26.08 6.08
N GLU A 357 -28.73 -26.26 6.06
CA GLU A 357 -29.41 -27.10 5.06
C GLU A 357 -29.57 -26.36 3.73
N CYS A 358 -29.15 -26.97 2.62
CA CYS A 358 -29.32 -26.39 1.28
C CYS A 358 -30.57 -26.94 0.60
N GLU A 359 -31.52 -26.07 0.23
CA GLU A 359 -32.77 -26.49 -0.44
C GLU A 359 -32.58 -27.11 -1.84
N VAL A 360 -31.42 -26.90 -2.47
CA VAL A 360 -31.12 -27.43 -3.81
C VAL A 360 -30.51 -28.83 -3.72
N CYS A 361 -29.40 -28.99 -3.01
CA CYS A 361 -28.70 -30.27 -2.87
C CYS A 361 -29.14 -31.12 -1.67
N CYS A 362 -29.97 -30.58 -0.76
CA CYS A 362 -30.39 -31.20 0.49
C CYS A 362 -29.21 -31.76 1.31
N GLY A 363 -28.12 -30.98 1.40
CA GLY A 363 -27.03 -31.24 2.33
C GLY A 363 -27.24 -30.42 3.60
N ASP A 364 -27.05 -31.03 4.77
CA ASP A 364 -27.44 -30.46 6.07
C ASP A 364 -26.35 -29.58 6.72
N ASP A 365 -25.10 -29.69 6.27
CA ASP A 365 -23.92 -29.01 6.85
C ASP A 365 -23.10 -28.26 5.78
N GLU A 366 -23.81 -27.58 4.88
CA GLU A 366 -23.21 -26.88 3.76
C GLU A 366 -22.89 -25.43 4.10
N ILE A 367 -21.77 -24.89 3.61
CA ILE A 367 -21.45 -23.46 3.73
C ILE A 367 -22.51 -22.68 2.95
N LEU A 368 -23.34 -21.93 3.66
CA LEU A 368 -24.39 -21.13 3.05
C LEU A 368 -23.81 -19.89 2.37
N SER A 369 -24.64 -19.23 1.56
CA SER A 369 -24.25 -18.03 0.84
C SER A 369 -25.33 -16.97 0.85
N ILE A 370 -24.87 -15.71 0.80
CA ILE A 370 -25.69 -14.52 0.57
C ILE A 370 -25.40 -14.05 -0.84
N THR A 371 -26.45 -13.90 -1.65
CA THR A 371 -26.30 -13.40 -3.03
C THR A 371 -26.74 -11.95 -3.12
N LEU A 372 -25.98 -11.18 -3.90
CA LEU A 372 -26.24 -9.76 -4.15
C LEU A 372 -26.75 -9.58 -5.58
N LYS A 373 -27.86 -8.87 -5.71
CA LYS A 373 -28.49 -8.51 -6.99
C LYS A 373 -27.63 -7.50 -7.73
N VAL A 374 -27.83 -7.41 -9.04
CA VAL A 374 -27.25 -6.33 -9.85
C VAL A 374 -27.93 -5.02 -9.47
N LEU A 375 -27.15 -4.06 -8.99
CA LEU A 375 -27.60 -2.68 -8.76
C LEU A 375 -27.66 -1.89 -10.07
N SER A 376 -28.49 -0.85 -10.10
CA SER A 376 -28.44 0.13 -11.20
C SER A 376 -27.11 0.88 -11.19
N ALA A 377 -26.71 1.41 -12.35
CA ALA A 377 -25.49 2.21 -12.46
C ALA A 377 -25.52 3.41 -11.50
N ASP A 378 -26.68 4.06 -11.33
CA ASP A 378 -26.86 5.19 -10.43
C ASP A 378 -26.68 4.79 -8.95
N ALA A 379 -27.21 3.63 -8.55
CA ALA A 379 -27.04 3.12 -7.20
C ALA A 379 -25.57 2.78 -6.89
N MET A 380 -24.86 2.18 -7.86
CA MET A 380 -23.43 1.92 -7.72
C MET A 380 -22.62 3.22 -7.67
N ALA A 381 -22.97 4.21 -8.49
CA ALA A 381 -22.33 5.52 -8.48
C ALA A 381 -22.50 6.21 -7.12
N ALA A 382 -23.69 6.14 -6.53
CA ALA A 382 -23.97 6.68 -5.20
C ALA A 382 -23.08 6.05 -4.11
N ASN A 383 -22.74 4.76 -4.21
CA ASN A 383 -21.83 4.10 -3.26
C ASN A 383 -20.35 4.52 -3.41
N THR A 384 -20.01 5.22 -4.49
CA THR A 384 -18.65 5.70 -4.79
C THR A 384 -18.52 7.21 -4.70
N ASP A 385 -19.60 7.92 -4.39
CA ASP A 385 -19.57 9.37 -4.19
C ASP A 385 -18.80 9.74 -2.90
N ASN A 386 -18.40 11.01 -2.77
CA ASN A 386 -17.64 11.44 -1.60
C ASN A 386 -18.40 11.22 -0.29
N PHE A 387 -19.73 11.34 -0.30
CA PHE A 387 -20.54 11.12 0.89
C PHE A 387 -20.49 9.67 1.34
N ALA A 388 -20.64 8.70 0.44
CA ALA A 388 -20.58 7.28 0.75
C ALA A 388 -19.19 6.83 1.19
N LEU A 389 -18.13 7.46 0.64
CA LEU A 389 -16.76 7.20 1.08
C LEU A 389 -16.45 7.71 2.49
N ASP A 390 -17.09 8.81 2.89
CA ASP A 390 -16.91 9.42 4.22
C ASP A 390 -17.91 8.87 5.25
N PHE A 391 -19.07 8.40 4.81
CA PHE A 391 -20.18 7.92 5.66
C PHE A 391 -20.76 6.58 5.17
N PRO A 392 -19.95 5.50 5.09
CA PRO A 392 -20.37 4.21 4.53
C PRO A 392 -21.57 3.58 5.26
N LEU A 393 -21.68 3.78 6.58
CA LEU A 393 -22.83 3.31 7.36
C LEU A 393 -24.14 4.02 6.96
N ALA A 394 -24.08 5.31 6.62
CA ALA A 394 -25.24 6.05 6.15
C ALA A 394 -25.61 5.63 4.72
N ALA A 395 -24.62 5.49 3.84
CA ALA A 395 -24.82 5.00 2.47
C ALA A 395 -25.43 3.59 2.44
N GLY A 396 -25.03 2.69 3.35
CA GLY A 396 -25.61 1.34 3.44
C GLY A 396 -27.10 1.32 3.81
N ARG A 397 -27.60 2.41 4.42
CA ARG A 397 -29.01 2.60 4.76
C ARG A 397 -29.83 3.21 3.62
N PHE A 398 -29.19 3.60 2.52
CA PHE A 398 -29.90 4.16 1.37
C PHE A 398 -30.85 3.15 0.76
N GLU A 399 -31.99 3.64 0.30
CA GLU A 399 -33.06 2.81 -0.24
C GLU A 399 -32.60 1.98 -1.45
N ALA A 400 -31.72 2.54 -2.27
CA ALA A 400 -31.10 1.86 -3.40
C ALA A 400 -30.35 0.57 -2.99
N ASN A 401 -29.74 0.56 -1.81
CA ASN A 401 -29.00 -0.60 -1.29
C ASN A 401 -29.90 -1.59 -0.54
N MET A 402 -31.10 -1.19 -0.08
CA MET A 402 -31.97 -2.06 0.72
C MET A 402 -32.49 -3.31 -0.02
N ASN A 403 -32.50 -3.27 -1.36
CA ASN A 403 -33.00 -4.36 -2.20
C ASN A 403 -31.86 -5.16 -2.84
N VAL A 404 -30.60 -4.86 -2.50
CA VAL A 404 -29.44 -5.54 -3.10
C VAL A 404 -29.33 -6.99 -2.63
N VAL A 405 -29.77 -7.33 -1.41
CA VAL A 405 -29.68 -8.70 -0.90
C VAL A 405 -30.84 -9.53 -1.47
N SER A 406 -30.52 -10.67 -2.07
CA SER A 406 -31.51 -11.67 -2.50
C SER A 406 -32.05 -12.45 -1.30
N SER A 407 -33.30 -12.91 -1.38
CA SER A 407 -33.86 -13.85 -0.40
C SER A 407 -33.31 -15.27 -0.58
N GLN A 408 -32.51 -15.56 -1.60
CA GLN A 408 -31.95 -16.90 -1.77
C GLN A 408 -31.08 -17.30 -0.56
N CYS A 409 -31.31 -18.49 -0.02
CA CYS A 409 -30.56 -19.07 1.09
C CYS A 409 -30.16 -20.51 0.73
N ILE A 410 -29.08 -20.67 -0.04
CA ILE A 410 -28.58 -21.97 -0.50
C ILE A 410 -27.06 -22.06 -0.31
N CYS A 411 -26.49 -23.26 -0.43
CA CYS A 411 -25.05 -23.44 -0.30
C CYS A 411 -24.27 -22.68 -1.38
N PHE A 412 -23.04 -22.31 -1.04
CA PHE A 412 -22.15 -21.54 -1.89
C PHE A 412 -21.92 -22.21 -3.26
N GLN A 413 -21.75 -23.54 -3.30
CA GLN A 413 -21.53 -24.25 -4.56
C GLN A 413 -22.78 -24.26 -5.46
N CYS A 414 -23.98 -24.49 -4.90
CA CYS A 414 -25.23 -24.40 -5.65
C CYS A 414 -25.48 -22.99 -6.19
N ALA A 415 -25.14 -21.95 -5.41
CA ALA A 415 -25.26 -20.56 -5.84
C ALA A 415 -24.28 -20.22 -6.99
N LEU A 416 -23.09 -20.82 -7.01
CA LEU A 416 -22.11 -20.62 -8.07
C LEU A 416 -22.46 -21.39 -9.36
N PHE A 417 -22.83 -22.66 -9.24
CA PHE A 417 -22.96 -23.57 -10.39
C PHE A 417 -24.39 -23.66 -10.95
N GLY A 418 -25.42 -23.32 -10.17
CA GLY A 418 -26.80 -23.58 -10.58
C GLY A 418 -27.24 -22.80 -11.79
N ARG A 419 -27.28 -21.47 -11.70
CA ARG A 419 -27.58 -20.59 -12.84
C ARG A 419 -26.60 -19.42 -12.82
N PRO A 420 -25.45 -19.51 -13.51
CA PRO A 420 -24.45 -18.45 -13.49
C PRO A 420 -25.05 -17.07 -13.81
N GLY A 421 -24.89 -16.13 -12.88
CA GLY A 421 -25.43 -14.77 -13.00
C GLY A 421 -26.91 -14.60 -12.62
N TYR A 422 -27.59 -15.65 -12.18
CA TYR A 422 -28.97 -15.60 -11.71
C TYR A 422 -29.18 -16.31 -10.36
N SER A 423 -30.12 -15.81 -9.56
CA SER A 423 -30.61 -16.52 -8.37
C SER A 423 -31.53 -17.68 -8.76
N ILE A 424 -31.85 -18.56 -7.81
CA ILE A 424 -32.86 -19.63 -7.98
C ILE A 424 -34.25 -19.07 -8.29
N TYR A 425 -34.50 -17.81 -7.94
CA TYR A 425 -35.73 -17.08 -8.24
C TYR A 425 -35.66 -16.31 -9.58
N GLY A 426 -34.56 -16.43 -10.33
CA GLY A 426 -34.38 -15.77 -11.63
C GLY A 426 -33.96 -14.30 -11.56
N GLU A 427 -33.52 -13.82 -10.40
CA GLU A 427 -33.02 -12.46 -10.25
C GLU A 427 -31.58 -12.36 -10.75
N LYS A 428 -31.21 -11.29 -11.45
CA LYS A 428 -29.81 -11.08 -11.87
C LYS A 428 -28.94 -10.83 -10.64
N ILE A 429 -27.90 -11.63 -10.46
CA ILE A 429 -26.94 -11.52 -9.35
C ILE A 429 -25.58 -11.01 -9.85
N SER A 430 -24.96 -10.15 -9.05
CA SER A 430 -23.64 -9.58 -9.30
C SER A 430 -22.52 -10.30 -8.53
N ALA A 431 -22.86 -10.81 -7.34
CA ALA A 431 -21.92 -11.46 -6.42
C ALA A 431 -22.56 -12.58 -5.59
N VAL A 432 -21.72 -13.53 -5.18
CA VAL A 432 -22.05 -14.62 -4.25
C VAL A 432 -21.05 -14.58 -3.09
N ILE A 433 -21.56 -14.35 -1.88
CA ILE A 433 -20.78 -14.20 -0.65
C ILE A 433 -20.97 -15.45 0.21
N PRO A 434 -19.93 -16.29 0.43
CA PRO A 434 -20.03 -17.40 1.37
C PRO A 434 -20.09 -16.88 2.81
N THR A 435 -20.79 -17.59 3.69
CA THR A 435 -20.84 -17.29 5.13
C THR A 435 -19.62 -17.87 5.85
N LEU A 436 -18.43 -17.39 5.46
CA LEU A 436 -17.14 -17.75 6.05
C LEU A 436 -16.60 -16.62 6.92
N GLU A 437 -15.64 -16.94 7.79
CA GLU A 437 -15.06 -15.98 8.72
C GLU A 437 -14.37 -14.84 7.98
N TYR A 438 -14.57 -13.61 8.47
CA TYR A 438 -14.08 -12.39 7.86
C TYR A 438 -12.60 -12.12 8.17
N THR A 439 -11.73 -13.06 7.83
CA THR A 439 -10.27 -13.02 8.09
C THR A 439 -9.46 -13.15 6.81
N ASP A 440 -8.24 -12.62 6.83
CA ASP A 440 -7.19 -12.82 5.82
C ASP A 440 -7.67 -12.90 4.36
N SER A 441 -7.64 -14.10 3.80
CA SER A 441 -7.93 -14.39 2.40
C SER A 441 -9.44 -14.37 2.11
N ASN A 442 -10.26 -14.82 3.06
CA ASN A 442 -11.72 -14.73 2.97
C ASN A 442 -12.18 -13.26 2.94
N LYS A 443 -11.59 -12.39 3.79
CA LYS A 443 -11.82 -10.94 3.76
C LYS A 443 -11.51 -10.35 2.38
N LEU A 444 -10.42 -10.78 1.75
CA LEU A 444 -10.03 -10.32 0.40
C LEU A 444 -11.08 -10.73 -0.65
N TYR A 445 -11.52 -11.98 -0.66
CA TYR A 445 -12.57 -12.45 -1.60
C TYR A 445 -13.89 -11.70 -1.38
N LEU A 446 -14.34 -11.59 -0.11
CA LEU A 446 -15.56 -10.84 0.24
C LEU A 446 -15.48 -9.41 -0.28
N HIS A 447 -14.36 -8.73 -0.09
CA HIS A 447 -14.17 -7.38 -0.62
C HIS A 447 -14.21 -7.30 -2.14
N GLN A 448 -13.59 -8.23 -2.86
CA GLN A 448 -13.66 -8.25 -4.32
C GLN A 448 -15.10 -8.40 -4.82
N GLN A 449 -15.87 -9.30 -4.21
CA GLN A 449 -17.29 -9.48 -4.50
C GLN A 449 -18.10 -8.23 -4.19
N LEU A 450 -17.84 -7.58 -3.05
CA LEU A 450 -18.54 -6.36 -2.65
C LEU A 450 -18.18 -5.18 -3.54
N TYR A 451 -16.93 -4.99 -3.95
CA TYR A 451 -16.56 -3.95 -4.91
C TYR A 451 -17.27 -4.13 -6.24
N LYS A 452 -17.37 -5.37 -6.74
CA LYS A 452 -18.10 -5.69 -7.97
C LYS A 452 -19.59 -5.39 -7.83
N ALA A 453 -20.21 -5.81 -6.73
CA ALA A 453 -21.64 -5.69 -6.53
C ALA A 453 -22.10 -4.27 -6.18
N LEU A 454 -21.31 -3.54 -5.38
CA LEU A 454 -21.73 -2.27 -4.78
C LEU A 454 -21.08 -1.05 -5.44
N ASN A 455 -19.87 -1.16 -5.98
CA ASN A 455 -19.06 -0.01 -6.42
C ASN A 455 -18.62 -0.10 -7.89
N ALA A 456 -19.33 -0.86 -8.73
CA ALA A 456 -18.98 -1.07 -10.14
C ALA A 456 -17.52 -1.55 -10.34
N GLY A 457 -16.96 -2.27 -9.37
CA GLY A 457 -15.57 -2.74 -9.37
C GLY A 457 -14.53 -1.73 -8.89
N LEU A 458 -14.90 -0.54 -8.41
CA LEU A 458 -13.94 0.44 -7.91
C LEU A 458 -13.46 0.08 -6.49
N LYS A 459 -12.15 -0.12 -6.30
CA LYS A 459 -11.55 -0.37 -4.98
C LYS A 459 -11.47 0.91 -4.16
N THR A 460 -12.52 1.21 -3.41
CA THR A 460 -12.62 2.42 -2.59
C THR A 460 -12.17 2.21 -1.15
N GLY A 461 -10.94 1.72 -0.92
CA GLY A 461 -10.38 1.55 0.43
C GLY A 461 -11.08 0.47 1.30
N VAL A 462 -10.27 -0.32 2.00
CA VAL A 462 -10.67 -1.58 2.66
C VAL A 462 -11.71 -1.40 3.79
N PRO A 463 -11.63 -0.41 4.71
CA PRO A 463 -12.56 -0.34 5.84
C PRO A 463 -13.99 0.06 5.47
N ALA A 464 -14.14 0.90 4.43
CA ALA A 464 -15.42 1.47 4.06
C ALA A 464 -16.40 0.40 3.55
N MET A 465 -15.89 -0.63 2.86
CA MET A 465 -16.72 -1.64 2.22
C MET A 465 -17.36 -2.60 3.23
N GLY A 466 -16.59 -3.06 4.23
CA GLY A 466 -17.15 -3.88 5.30
C GLY A 466 -18.22 -3.13 6.09
N GLN A 467 -18.01 -1.83 6.37
CA GLN A 467 -19.01 -0.99 7.05
C GLN A 467 -20.28 -0.80 6.21
N LEU A 468 -20.13 -0.48 4.93
CA LEU A 468 -21.25 -0.34 3.98
C LEU A 468 -22.09 -1.62 3.97
N PHE A 469 -21.45 -2.77 3.77
CA PHE A 469 -22.14 -4.05 3.69
C PHE A 469 -22.79 -4.47 5.03
N SER A 470 -22.13 -4.18 6.15
CA SER A 470 -22.69 -4.43 7.49
C SER A 470 -23.99 -3.65 7.71
N ALA A 471 -24.03 -2.38 7.29
CA ALA A 471 -25.23 -1.55 7.37
C ALA A 471 -26.37 -2.08 6.47
N ILE A 472 -26.03 -2.61 5.29
CA ILE A 472 -26.99 -3.26 4.38
C ILE A 472 -27.60 -4.52 5.03
N LEU A 473 -26.77 -5.37 5.63
CA LEU A 473 -27.23 -6.58 6.33
C LEU A 473 -28.12 -6.24 7.53
N ASP A 474 -27.70 -5.30 8.38
CA ASP A 474 -28.49 -4.83 9.52
C ASP A 474 -29.86 -4.27 9.08
N CYS A 475 -29.89 -3.46 8.02
CA CYS A 475 -31.15 -2.95 7.46
C CYS A 475 -32.05 -4.06 6.93
N THR A 476 -31.46 -5.04 6.24
CA THR A 476 -32.18 -6.20 5.70
C THR A 476 -32.83 -6.98 6.83
N LEU A 477 -32.07 -7.32 7.87
CA LEU A 477 -32.53 -8.04 9.06
C LEU A 477 -33.61 -7.32 9.87
N ARG A 478 -33.64 -5.98 9.84
CA ARG A 478 -34.62 -5.15 10.55
C ARG A 478 -35.89 -4.83 9.76
N ARG A 479 -35.82 -4.83 8.43
CA ARG A 479 -36.91 -4.31 7.58
C ARG A 479 -37.55 -5.36 6.68
N LYS A 480 -36.87 -6.45 6.35
CA LYS A 480 -37.39 -7.47 5.42
C LYS A 480 -38.00 -8.63 6.20
N VAL A 481 -39.31 -8.85 5.99
CA VAL A 481 -40.06 -9.95 6.63
C VAL A 481 -39.44 -11.31 6.31
N TRP A 482 -39.01 -11.52 5.07
CA TRP A 482 -38.31 -12.74 4.65
C TRP A 482 -36.96 -12.96 5.36
N ALA A 483 -36.38 -11.91 5.96
CA ALA A 483 -35.17 -11.99 6.81
C ALA A 483 -35.51 -12.05 8.32
N GLY A 484 -36.78 -12.28 8.65
CA GLY A 484 -37.28 -12.38 10.02
C GLY A 484 -37.65 -11.05 10.68
N ALA A 485 -37.71 -9.94 9.95
CA ALA A 485 -38.09 -8.65 10.52
C ALA A 485 -39.55 -8.68 11.06
N GLY A 486 -39.72 -8.33 12.33
CA GLY A 486 -41.04 -8.25 12.98
C GLY A 486 -41.68 -9.60 13.32
N ILE A 487 -41.01 -10.72 13.07
CA ILE A 487 -41.49 -12.07 13.39
C ILE A 487 -40.95 -12.48 14.76
N GLN A 488 -41.82 -12.98 15.65
CA GLN A 488 -41.39 -13.54 16.93
C GLN A 488 -40.64 -14.87 16.69
N GLU A 489 -39.55 -15.13 17.42
CA GLU A 489 -38.69 -16.31 17.18
C GLU A 489 -39.45 -17.65 17.16
N GLY A 490 -40.45 -17.83 18.03
CA GLY A 490 -41.27 -19.04 18.08
C GLY A 490 -42.22 -19.24 16.90
N SER A 491 -42.48 -18.18 16.12
CA SER A 491 -43.35 -18.21 14.92
C SER A 491 -42.58 -18.21 13.61
N MET A 492 -41.24 -18.19 13.67
CA MET A 492 -40.39 -18.08 12.50
C MET A 492 -40.26 -19.45 11.80
N ASP A 493 -40.66 -19.46 10.53
CA ASP A 493 -40.43 -20.58 9.62
C ASP A 493 -38.93 -20.97 9.57
N ALA A 494 -38.66 -22.26 9.36
CA ALA A 494 -37.31 -22.81 9.40
C ALA A 494 -36.37 -22.13 8.38
N GLU A 495 -36.86 -21.86 7.16
CA GLU A 495 -36.10 -21.21 6.10
C GLU A 495 -35.75 -19.76 6.50
N VAL A 496 -36.74 -19.03 7.03
CA VAL A 496 -36.56 -17.65 7.50
C VAL A 496 -35.55 -17.59 8.64
N ARG A 497 -35.59 -18.57 9.56
CA ARG A 497 -34.66 -18.67 10.68
C ARG A 497 -33.24 -18.96 10.21
N GLN A 498 -33.06 -19.91 9.30
CA GLN A 498 -31.75 -20.24 8.74
C GLN A 498 -31.16 -19.02 8.03
N ARG A 499 -31.95 -18.36 7.18
CA ARG A 499 -31.53 -17.15 6.46
C ARG A 499 -31.12 -16.03 7.41
N ARG A 500 -31.93 -15.79 8.45
CA ARG A 500 -31.63 -14.79 9.49
C ARG A 500 -30.32 -15.12 10.22
N ASN A 501 -30.12 -16.38 10.59
CA ASN A 501 -28.93 -16.84 11.30
C ASN A 501 -27.68 -16.70 10.43
N ALA A 502 -27.74 -17.09 9.16
CA ALA A 502 -26.65 -16.94 8.19
C ALA A 502 -26.24 -15.46 8.03
N MET A 503 -27.22 -14.57 7.83
CA MET A 503 -26.97 -13.12 7.69
C MET A 503 -26.43 -12.50 8.98
N ASN A 504 -26.98 -12.88 10.13
CA ASN A 504 -26.53 -12.37 11.42
C ASN A 504 -25.12 -12.87 11.75
N TRP A 505 -24.82 -14.14 11.48
CA TRP A 505 -23.48 -14.70 11.68
C TRP A 505 -22.44 -13.94 10.85
N LEU A 506 -22.71 -13.72 9.56
CA LEU A 506 -21.77 -12.99 8.70
C LEU A 506 -21.62 -11.53 9.16
N LEU A 507 -22.72 -10.87 9.54
CA LEU A 507 -22.68 -9.52 10.11
C LEU A 507 -21.79 -9.47 11.36
N GLN A 508 -21.97 -10.40 12.31
CA GLN A 508 -21.15 -10.45 13.52
C GLN A 508 -19.68 -10.76 13.21
N SER A 509 -19.41 -11.64 12.25
CA SER A 509 -18.05 -11.94 11.81
C SER A 509 -17.36 -10.69 11.25
N ILE A 510 -18.04 -9.93 10.39
CA ILE A 510 -17.52 -8.65 9.86
C ILE A 510 -17.28 -7.66 11.00
N LEU A 511 -18.26 -7.45 11.89
CA LEU A 511 -18.16 -6.49 12.99
C LEU A 511 -17.01 -6.80 13.95
N THR A 512 -16.74 -8.08 14.22
CA THR A 512 -15.65 -8.52 15.10
C THR A 512 -14.26 -8.27 14.50
N HIS A 513 -14.16 -8.29 13.17
CA HIS A 513 -12.90 -8.20 12.44
C HIS A 513 -12.66 -6.83 11.77
N LEU A 514 -13.65 -5.94 11.80
CA LEU A 514 -13.47 -4.54 11.41
C LEU A 514 -12.60 -3.84 12.45
N ARG A 515 -11.48 -3.26 12.00
CA ARG A 515 -10.59 -2.47 12.85
C ARG A 515 -10.73 -0.99 12.50
N VAL A 516 -10.73 -0.16 13.54
CA VAL A 516 -10.55 1.29 13.38
C VAL A 516 -9.06 1.60 13.50
N ARG A 517 -8.65 2.68 12.86
CA ARG A 517 -7.29 3.20 13.01
C ARG A 517 -7.08 3.58 14.48
N GLU A 518 -5.96 3.17 15.06
CA GLU A 518 -5.54 3.69 16.37
C GLU A 518 -5.00 5.12 16.23
N THR A 519 -4.38 5.43 15.07
CA THR A 519 -3.85 6.76 14.78
C THR A 519 -4.13 7.19 13.33
N PHE A 520 -4.17 8.51 13.08
CA PHE A 520 -4.34 9.05 11.72
C PHE A 520 -3.17 8.72 10.77
N ALA A 521 -2.05 8.23 11.30
CA ALA A 521 -0.88 7.83 10.52
C ALA A 521 -1.07 6.50 9.78
N GLU A 522 -2.02 5.65 10.22
CA GLU A 522 -2.23 4.34 9.62
C GLU A 522 -3.31 4.38 8.52
N PRO A 523 -3.07 3.73 7.37
CA PRO A 523 -4.14 3.44 6.43
C PRO A 523 -5.04 2.37 7.06
N GLY A 524 -6.17 2.78 7.65
CA GLY A 524 -7.15 1.87 8.25
C GLY A 524 -7.45 0.67 7.37
N GLN A 525 -7.55 -0.51 7.99
CA GLN A 525 -7.66 -1.82 7.35
C GLN A 525 -9.00 -2.51 7.57
#